data_AF-A0A848VYK6-F1
#
_entry.id   AF-A0A848VYK6-F1
#
_cell.length_a   1.000
_cell.length_b   1.000
_cell.length_c   1.000
_cell.angle_alpha   90.00
_cell.angle_beta   90.00
_cell.angle_gamma   90.00
#
_symmetry.space_group_name_H-M   'P 1'
#
loop_
_entity.id
_entity.type
_entity.pdbx_description
1 polymer ?
#
loop_
_entity_poly.entity_id
_entity_poly.type
_entity_poly.pdbx_seq_one_letter_code
_entity_poly.pdbx_strand_id
1 'polypeptide(L)'
;MTENELNALVGSRICHDLISPLGAIGNGVELLSMAGMGAAPEISLISESVESANARIRFFRISYGAAANDTLIGNNELRSVLGDLYRGNRLSVDWRVQEDVPRAQAKLAFLILQCLESALPWGGKVLVTRTDGKWNVFGKGDRVKIDTGLWDIMSNPRAPADINASSVHFALIDPAARQVGRHVTTNISENTVSVSF
;
A
#
# COMPACT_ATOMS: atom_id res chain seq x y z
N MET A 1 10.38 5.05 19.27
CA MET A 1 10.69 3.90 18.39
C MET A 1 12.04 4.13 17.76
N THR A 2 12.94 3.16 17.91
CA THR A 2 14.27 3.14 17.30
C THR A 2 14.17 2.69 15.83
N GLU A 3 15.22 2.93 15.05
CA GLU A 3 15.29 2.47 13.65
C GLU A 3 15.23 0.94 13.54
N ASN A 4 15.85 0.22 14.47
CA ASN A 4 15.82 -1.24 14.51
C ASN A 4 14.41 -1.79 14.77
N GLU A 5 13.66 -1.19 15.69
CA GLU A 5 12.26 -1.56 15.95
C GLU A 5 11.39 -1.30 14.72
N LEU A 6 11.55 -0.15 14.06
CA LEU A 6 10.82 0.18 12.84
C LEU A 6 11.10 -0.83 11.72
N ASN A 7 12.38 -1.18 11.51
CA ASN A 7 12.79 -2.18 10.52
C ASN A 7 12.21 -3.57 10.84
N ALA A 8 12.16 -3.96 12.11
CA ALA A 8 11.54 -5.22 12.55
C ALA A 8 10.02 -5.23 12.28
N LEU A 9 9.32 -4.12 12.50
CA LEU A 9 7.89 -3.99 12.18
C LEU A 9 7.63 -4.05 10.68
N VAL A 10 8.48 -3.43 9.86
CA VAL A 10 8.40 -3.53 8.39
C VAL A 10 8.61 -4.98 7.93
N GLY A 11 9.63 -5.66 8.47
CA GLY A 11 9.87 -7.08 8.19
C GLY A 11 8.67 -7.95 8.57
N SER A 12 8.10 -7.72 9.76
CA SER A 12 6.90 -8.42 10.23
C SER A 12 5.71 -8.20 9.33
N ARG A 13 5.51 -6.96 8.85
CA ARG A 13 4.42 -6.62 7.92
C ARG A 13 4.55 -7.33 6.58
N ILE A 14 5.75 -7.31 5.99
CA ILE A 14 6.03 -7.99 4.72
C ILE A 14 5.78 -9.49 4.85
N CYS A 15 6.30 -10.13 5.91
CA CYS A 15 6.11 -11.55 6.16
C CYS A 15 4.63 -11.91 6.33
N HIS A 16 3.89 -11.11 7.13
CA HIS A 16 2.46 -11.31 7.35
C HIS A 16 1.65 -11.24 6.05
N ASP A 17 1.88 -10.22 5.21
CA ASP A 17 1.05 -10.04 4.02
C ASP A 17 1.38 -11.04 2.91
N LEU A 18 2.58 -11.64 2.93
CA LEU A 18 2.98 -12.68 1.98
C LEU A 18 2.64 -14.09 2.43
N ILE A 19 2.39 -14.35 3.72
CA ILE A 19 2.14 -15.71 4.21
C ILE A 19 0.89 -16.33 3.59
N SER A 20 -0.18 -15.55 3.43
CA SER A 20 -1.46 -16.03 2.92
C SER A 20 -1.38 -16.49 1.45
N PRO A 21 -0.90 -15.67 0.49
CA PRO A 21 -0.79 -16.13 -0.90
C PRO A 21 0.23 -17.27 -1.05
N LEU A 22 1.32 -17.29 -0.28
CA LEU A 22 2.28 -18.40 -0.31
C LEU A 22 1.69 -19.71 0.22
N GLY A 23 0.89 -19.65 1.28
CA GLY A 23 0.17 -20.82 1.80
C GLY A 23 -0.85 -21.36 0.80
N ALA A 24 -1.57 -20.49 0.10
CA ALA A 24 -2.53 -20.88 -0.94
C ALA A 24 -1.85 -21.59 -2.13
N ILE A 25 -0.64 -21.17 -2.52
CA ILE A 25 0.17 -21.88 -3.52
C ILE A 25 0.51 -23.29 -3.03
N GLY A 26 0.97 -23.43 -1.78
CA GLY A 26 1.29 -24.72 -1.18
C GLY A 26 0.10 -25.68 -1.20
N ASN A 27 -1.06 -25.20 -0.72
CA ASN A 27 -2.32 -25.96 -0.74
C ASN A 27 -2.71 -26.37 -2.16
N GLY A 28 -2.58 -25.48 -3.14
CA GLY A 28 -2.87 -25.80 -4.53
C GLY A 28 -1.97 -26.92 -5.07
N VAL A 29 -0.67 -26.87 -4.78
CA VAL A 29 0.29 -27.90 -5.20
C VAL A 29 -0.01 -29.25 -4.55
N GLU A 30 -0.40 -29.26 -3.27
CA GLU A 30 -0.84 -30.47 -2.58
C GLU A 30 -2.07 -31.08 -3.26
N LEU A 31 -3.09 -30.27 -3.55
CA LEU A 31 -4.30 -30.72 -4.24
C LEU A 31 -4.00 -31.27 -5.65
N LEU A 32 -3.09 -30.63 -6.40
CA LEU A 32 -2.64 -31.14 -7.70
C LEU A 32 -2.05 -32.55 -7.60
N SER A 33 -1.24 -32.79 -6.56
CA SER A 33 -0.62 -34.11 -6.35
C SER A 33 -1.65 -35.21 -6.08
N MET A 34 -2.83 -34.85 -5.56
CA MET A 34 -3.93 -35.77 -5.24
C MET A 34 -4.90 -35.97 -6.42
N ALA A 35 -5.08 -34.96 -7.29
CA ALA A 35 -6.14 -34.92 -8.30
C ALA A 35 -5.87 -35.71 -9.60
N GLY A 36 -4.63 -36.14 -9.86
CA GLY A 36 -4.29 -36.85 -11.11
C GLY A 36 -4.51 -35.99 -12.37
N MET A 37 -4.88 -36.58 -13.52
CA MET A 37 -4.94 -35.89 -14.83
C MET A 37 -6.11 -34.86 -15.01
N GLY A 38 -6.75 -34.37 -13.94
CA GLY A 38 -7.94 -33.50 -13.97
C GLY A 38 -7.78 -32.11 -13.34
N ALA A 39 -6.54 -31.62 -13.20
CA ALA A 39 -6.12 -30.61 -12.24
C ALA A 39 -6.40 -29.12 -12.59
N ALA A 40 -7.41 -28.82 -13.41
CA ALA A 40 -7.62 -27.45 -13.92
C ALA A 40 -7.97 -26.41 -12.83
N PRO A 41 -8.88 -26.67 -11.88
CA PRO A 41 -9.21 -25.72 -10.81
C PRO A 41 -8.03 -25.42 -9.87
N GLU A 42 -7.25 -26.43 -9.54
CA GLU A 42 -6.08 -26.31 -8.67
C GLU A 42 -4.96 -25.50 -9.33
N ILE A 43 -4.74 -25.69 -10.65
CA ILE A 43 -3.82 -24.86 -11.43
C ILE A 43 -4.26 -23.39 -11.38
N SER A 44 -5.56 -23.11 -11.57
CA SER A 44 -6.09 -21.74 -11.47
C SER A 44 -5.86 -21.11 -10.10
N LEU A 45 -6.11 -21.85 -9.01
CA LEU A 45 -5.85 -21.37 -7.64
C LEU A 45 -4.37 -21.02 -7.41
N ILE A 46 -3.46 -21.85 -7.91
CA ILE A 46 -2.01 -21.58 -7.83
C ILE A 46 -1.67 -20.32 -8.62
N SER A 47 -2.16 -20.21 -9.86
CA SER A 47 -1.89 -19.04 -10.72
C SER A 47 -2.38 -17.74 -10.06
N GLU A 48 -3.61 -17.72 -9.54
CA GLU A 48 -4.16 -16.56 -8.82
C GLU A 48 -3.32 -16.20 -7.58
N SER A 49 -2.88 -17.20 -6.83
CA SER A 49 -2.07 -16.99 -5.63
C SER A 49 -0.66 -16.46 -5.96
N VAL A 50 -0.05 -16.95 -7.04
CA VAL A 50 1.23 -16.43 -7.58
C VAL A 50 1.08 -14.98 -8.04
N GLU A 51 0.01 -14.65 -8.78
CA GLU A 51 -0.29 -13.27 -9.18
C GLU A 51 -0.44 -12.36 -7.96
N SER A 52 -1.18 -12.82 -6.95
CA SER A 52 -1.42 -12.09 -5.70
C SER A 52 -0.14 -11.85 -4.90
N ALA A 53 0.77 -12.83 -4.83
CA ALA A 53 2.08 -12.69 -4.19
C ALA A 53 2.97 -11.70 -4.96
N ASN A 54 3.03 -11.82 -6.30
CA ASN A 54 3.83 -10.94 -7.15
C ASN A 54 3.35 -9.48 -7.12
N ALA A 55 2.03 -9.25 -7.07
CA ALA A 55 1.46 -7.91 -6.91
C ALA A 55 1.92 -7.27 -5.58
N ARG A 56 1.82 -8.02 -4.46
CA ARG A 56 2.29 -7.55 -3.14
C ARG A 56 3.78 -7.27 -3.11
N ILE A 57 4.61 -8.15 -3.66
CA ILE A 57 6.07 -7.94 -3.72
C ILE A 57 6.39 -6.65 -4.49
N ARG A 58 5.80 -6.44 -5.67
CA ARG A 58 6.03 -5.22 -6.45
C ARG A 58 5.57 -3.97 -5.70
N PHE A 59 4.43 -4.03 -5.02
CA PHE A 59 3.94 -2.94 -4.18
C PHE A 59 4.91 -2.62 -3.03
N PHE A 60 5.36 -3.63 -2.27
CA PHE A 60 6.32 -3.45 -1.18
C PHE A 60 7.68 -2.93 -1.64
N ARG A 61 8.14 -3.31 -2.83
CA ARG A 61 9.36 -2.76 -3.43
C ARG A 61 9.26 -1.26 -3.69
N ILE A 62 8.06 -0.73 -3.92
CA ILE A 62 7.82 0.71 -4.10
C ILE A 62 7.64 1.38 -2.72
N SER A 63 6.81 0.82 -1.83
CA SER A 63 6.46 1.46 -0.56
C SER A 63 7.56 1.39 0.51
N TYR A 64 8.27 0.26 0.61
CA TYR A 64 9.25 0.00 1.67
C TYR A 64 10.69 -0.06 1.14
N GLY A 65 10.85 -0.26 -0.16
CA GLY A 65 12.17 -0.30 -0.80
C GLY A 65 12.95 1.01 -0.70
N ALA A 66 14.26 0.90 -0.96
CA ALA A 66 15.10 2.06 -1.17
C ALA A 66 14.59 2.86 -2.39
N ALA A 67 14.58 4.17 -2.24
CA ALA A 67 14.22 5.10 -3.30
C ALA A 67 15.24 6.23 -3.30
N ALA A 68 15.92 6.47 -4.42
CA ALA A 68 16.72 7.66 -4.60
C ALA A 68 15.84 8.76 -5.23
N ASN A 69 16.15 10.03 -4.92
CA ASN A 69 15.35 11.17 -5.38
C ASN A 69 15.50 11.46 -6.88
N ASP A 70 16.60 11.02 -7.48
CA ASP A 70 16.95 11.20 -8.89
C ASP A 70 16.42 10.09 -9.81
N THR A 71 15.96 8.98 -9.23
CA THR A 71 15.45 7.83 -9.98
C THR A 71 13.97 8.04 -10.29
N LEU A 72 13.59 8.00 -11.56
CA LEU A 72 12.20 8.00 -12.01
C LEU A 72 11.63 6.58 -11.98
N ILE A 73 10.32 6.48 -11.74
CA ILE A 73 9.53 5.26 -11.94
C ILE A 73 8.45 5.53 -12.99
N GLY A 74 8.29 4.58 -13.90
CA GLY A 74 7.37 4.70 -15.02
C GLY A 74 5.91 4.69 -14.57
N ASN A 75 5.09 5.57 -15.13
CA ASN A 75 3.66 5.64 -14.82
C ASN A 75 2.93 4.30 -15.06
N ASN A 76 3.28 3.63 -16.17
CA ASN A 76 2.73 2.33 -16.53
C ASN A 76 3.05 1.24 -15.50
N GLU A 77 4.24 1.28 -14.88
CA GLU A 77 4.61 0.35 -13.81
C GLU A 77 3.73 0.58 -12.58
N LEU A 78 3.55 1.84 -12.16
CA LEU A 78 2.71 2.19 -11.02
C LEU A 78 1.26 1.74 -11.24
N ARG A 79 0.69 2.03 -12.41
CA ARG A 79 -0.68 1.63 -12.77
C ARG A 79 -0.83 0.11 -12.84
N SER A 80 0.15 -0.60 -13.38
CA SER A 80 0.14 -2.07 -13.41
C SER A 80 0.16 -2.66 -12.00
N VAL A 81 1.04 -2.16 -11.12
CA VAL A 81 1.12 -2.66 -9.74
C VAL A 81 -0.18 -2.42 -8.98
N LEU A 82 -0.75 -1.23 -9.08
CA LEU A 82 -2.03 -0.91 -8.44
C LEU A 82 -3.19 -1.71 -9.04
N GLY A 83 -3.22 -1.84 -10.37
CA GLY A 83 -4.23 -2.63 -11.08
C GLY A 83 -4.23 -4.09 -10.66
N ASP A 84 -3.05 -4.70 -10.46
CA ASP A 84 -2.92 -6.08 -10.02
C ASP A 84 -3.24 -6.25 -8.53
N LEU A 85 -2.84 -5.29 -7.68
CA LEU A 85 -3.07 -5.37 -6.23
C LEU A 85 -4.54 -5.16 -5.84
N TYR A 86 -5.23 -4.23 -6.50
CA TYR A 86 -6.62 -3.88 -6.18
C TYR A 86 -7.66 -4.59 -7.06
N ARG A 87 -7.24 -5.49 -7.95
CA ARG A 87 -8.15 -6.27 -8.79
C ARG A 87 -9.12 -7.07 -7.90
N GLY A 88 -10.41 -6.81 -8.03
CA GLY A 88 -11.46 -7.48 -7.24
C GLY A 88 -11.48 -7.13 -5.75
N ASN A 89 -10.69 -6.14 -5.32
CA ASN A 89 -10.69 -5.68 -3.93
C ASN A 89 -11.89 -4.75 -3.66
N ARG A 90 -12.34 -4.67 -2.41
CA ARG A 90 -13.42 -3.76 -1.99
C ARG A 90 -13.02 -2.29 -2.12
N LEU A 91 -11.72 -2.00 -2.07
CA LEU A 91 -11.16 -0.69 -2.34
C LEU A 91 -10.68 -0.64 -3.80
N SER A 92 -11.16 0.34 -4.57
CA SER A 92 -10.65 0.59 -5.92
C SER A 92 -9.77 1.85 -5.94
N VAL A 93 -8.64 1.80 -6.66
CA VAL A 93 -7.73 2.94 -6.81
C VAL A 93 -7.76 3.46 -8.25
N ASP A 94 -8.15 4.72 -8.42
CA ASP A 94 -8.10 5.49 -9.67
C ASP A 94 -6.83 6.36 -9.68
N TRP A 95 -5.80 5.91 -10.40
CA TRP A 95 -4.53 6.60 -10.56
C TRP A 95 -4.54 7.47 -11.82
N ARG A 96 -4.55 8.81 -11.65
CA ARG A 96 -4.68 9.78 -12.75
C ARG A 96 -3.42 10.59 -13.05
N VAL A 97 -2.31 10.32 -12.37
CA VAL A 97 -1.01 10.87 -12.77
C VAL A 97 -0.67 10.34 -14.17
N GLN A 98 -0.18 11.19 -15.07
CA GLN A 98 0.08 10.79 -16.47
C GLN A 98 1.58 10.65 -16.75
N GLU A 99 2.39 11.40 -16.00
CA GLU A 99 3.83 11.48 -16.12
C GLU A 99 4.53 10.41 -15.28
N ASP A 100 5.77 10.12 -15.68
CA ASP A 100 6.73 9.45 -14.82
C ASP A 100 7.12 10.35 -13.66
N VAL A 101 7.32 9.76 -12.49
CA VAL A 101 7.51 10.51 -11.23
C VAL A 101 8.77 10.07 -10.51
N PRO A 102 9.37 10.93 -9.67
CA PRO A 102 10.45 10.51 -8.78
C PRO A 102 10.01 9.35 -7.89
N ARG A 103 10.82 8.30 -7.81
CA ARG A 103 10.54 7.08 -7.06
C ARG A 103 10.25 7.37 -5.58
N ALA A 104 10.93 8.35 -5.00
CA ALA A 104 10.69 8.77 -3.62
C ALA A 104 9.30 9.40 -3.41
N GLN A 105 8.76 10.12 -4.40
CA GLN A 105 7.39 10.66 -4.35
C GLN A 105 6.35 9.54 -4.52
N ALA A 106 6.59 8.59 -5.43
CA ALA A 106 5.74 7.41 -5.59
C ALA A 106 5.70 6.57 -4.31
N LYS A 107 6.84 6.39 -3.65
CA LYS A 107 6.95 5.73 -2.33
C LYS A 107 6.03 6.39 -1.30
N LEU A 108 6.09 7.71 -1.16
CA LEU A 108 5.23 8.45 -0.24
C LEU A 108 3.74 8.30 -0.60
N ALA A 109 3.38 8.40 -1.88
CA ALA A 109 2.00 8.18 -2.34
C ALA A 109 1.51 6.74 -2.01
N PHE A 110 2.35 5.73 -2.16
CA PHE A 110 2.02 4.33 -1.84
C PHE A 110 1.89 4.06 -0.34
N LEU A 111 2.68 4.75 0.50
CA LEU A 111 2.49 4.71 1.96
C LEU A 111 1.19 5.37 2.37
N ILE A 112 0.85 6.52 1.76
CA ILE A 112 -0.42 7.20 2.00
C ILE A 112 -1.60 6.33 1.55
N LEU A 113 -1.49 5.60 0.42
CA LEU A 113 -2.51 4.65 -0.01
C LEU A 113 -2.81 3.58 1.07
N GLN A 114 -1.79 3.05 1.75
CA GLN A 114 -1.98 2.11 2.86
C GLN A 114 -2.66 2.76 4.08
N CYS A 115 -2.39 4.04 4.34
CA CYS A 115 -3.10 4.79 5.37
C CYS A 115 -4.60 4.86 5.02
N LEU A 116 -4.93 5.16 3.76
CA LEU A 116 -6.31 5.20 3.29
C LEU A 116 -7.00 3.83 3.30
N GLU A 117 -6.29 2.74 2.98
CA GLU A 117 -6.80 1.38 3.17
C GLU A 117 -7.23 1.13 4.61
N SER A 118 -6.39 1.53 5.56
CA SER A 118 -6.67 1.40 6.99
C SER A 118 -7.90 2.23 7.42
N ALA A 119 -8.13 3.37 6.76
CA ALA A 119 -9.31 4.19 6.97
C ALA A 119 -10.57 3.73 6.22
N LEU A 120 -10.43 2.88 5.21
CA LEU A 120 -11.54 2.37 4.39
C LEU A 120 -11.65 0.84 4.46
N PRO A 121 -11.76 0.24 5.67
CA PRO A 121 -11.78 -1.22 5.81
C PRO A 121 -13.04 -1.87 5.23
N TRP A 122 -14.09 -1.07 4.99
CA TRP A 122 -15.34 -1.51 4.37
C TRP A 122 -15.34 -1.35 2.84
N GLY A 123 -14.23 -0.90 2.26
CA GLY A 123 -14.14 -0.57 0.84
C GLY A 123 -14.42 0.89 0.54
N GLY A 124 -14.35 1.23 -0.75
CA GLY A 124 -14.50 2.60 -1.22
C GLY A 124 -13.72 2.86 -2.51
N LYS A 125 -13.55 4.14 -2.83
CA LYS A 125 -12.78 4.61 -3.97
C LYS A 125 -11.68 5.55 -3.51
N VAL A 126 -10.47 5.32 -3.99
CA VAL A 126 -9.35 6.25 -3.85
C VAL A 126 -9.03 6.86 -5.20
N LEU A 127 -8.88 8.17 -5.24
CA LEU A 127 -8.43 8.93 -6.40
C LEU A 127 -7.03 9.51 -6.09
N VAL A 128 -6.06 9.20 -6.94
CA VAL A 128 -4.71 9.75 -6.87
C VAL A 128 -4.48 10.70 -8.03
N THR A 129 -4.19 11.96 -7.72
CA THR A 129 -3.90 13.01 -8.70
C THR A 129 -2.61 13.72 -8.38
N ARG A 130 -1.94 14.23 -9.42
CA ARG A 130 -0.81 15.14 -9.31
C ARG A 130 -1.06 16.34 -10.22
N THR A 131 -0.96 17.54 -9.68
CA THR A 131 -1.16 18.79 -10.43
C THR A 131 -0.09 19.78 -9.97
N ASP A 132 0.66 20.34 -10.90
CA ASP A 132 1.76 21.28 -10.64
C ASP A 132 2.76 20.77 -9.58
N GLY A 133 3.02 19.46 -9.58
CA GLY A 133 3.92 18.81 -8.64
C GLY A 133 3.39 18.62 -7.22
N LYS A 134 2.12 18.96 -6.97
CA LYS A 134 1.40 18.68 -5.73
C LYS A 134 0.61 17.38 -5.87
N TRP A 135 0.74 16.50 -4.89
CA TRP A 135 0.01 15.25 -4.83
C TRP A 135 -1.27 15.41 -4.00
N ASN A 136 -2.32 14.72 -4.43
CA ASN A 136 -3.53 14.54 -3.65
C ASN A 136 -4.00 13.09 -3.75
N VAL A 137 -4.21 12.48 -2.59
CA VAL A 137 -4.73 11.11 -2.44
C VAL A 137 -6.04 11.22 -1.67
N PHE A 138 -7.15 11.05 -2.38
CA PHE A 138 -8.49 11.26 -1.86
C PHE A 138 -9.26 9.94 -1.79
N GLY A 139 -9.67 9.54 -0.59
CA GLY A 139 -10.50 8.37 -0.32
C GLY A 139 -11.94 8.75 0.00
N LYS A 140 -12.89 7.99 -0.53
CA LYS A 140 -14.31 8.08 -0.21
C LYS A 140 -14.90 6.69 0.00
N GLY A 141 -15.65 6.51 1.08
CA GLY A 141 -16.44 5.30 1.37
C GLY A 141 -17.80 5.67 1.95
N ASP A 142 -18.58 4.67 2.35
CA ASP A 142 -19.86 4.91 3.07
C ASP A 142 -19.62 5.45 4.48
N ARG A 143 -18.48 5.06 5.08
CA ARG A 143 -17.95 5.57 6.35
C ARG A 143 -16.44 5.35 6.39
N VAL A 144 -15.75 6.14 7.22
CA VAL A 144 -14.31 6.01 7.46
C VAL A 144 -14.02 5.50 8.87
N LYS A 145 -12.91 4.77 9.04
CA LYS A 145 -12.39 4.34 10.34
C LYS A 145 -11.12 5.13 10.67
N ILE A 146 -11.20 6.06 11.59
CA ILE A 146 -10.06 6.91 11.95
C ILE A 146 -9.55 6.52 13.33
N ASP A 147 -8.33 6.00 13.38
CA ASP A 147 -7.55 5.90 14.61
C ASP A 147 -6.80 7.22 14.80
N THR A 148 -7.27 8.05 15.73
CA THR A 148 -6.73 9.40 15.90
C THR A 148 -5.24 9.39 16.19
N GLY A 149 -4.73 8.42 16.96
CA GLY A 149 -3.29 8.33 17.26
C GLY A 149 -2.45 8.09 16.00
N LEU A 150 -2.89 7.18 15.12
CA LEU A 150 -2.20 6.89 13.86
C LEU A 150 -2.28 8.05 12.86
N TRP A 151 -3.43 8.72 12.77
CA TRP A 151 -3.61 9.83 11.84
C TRP A 151 -2.91 11.11 12.30
N ASP A 152 -2.84 11.34 13.61
CA ASP A 152 -2.15 12.50 14.19
C ASP A 152 -0.65 12.46 13.89
N ILE A 153 -0.01 11.29 13.87
CA ILE A 153 1.44 11.20 13.56
C ILE A 153 1.78 11.58 12.11
N MET A 154 0.82 11.56 11.18
CA MET A 154 1.05 12.00 9.80
C MET A 154 1.28 13.51 9.70
N SER A 155 0.66 14.30 10.60
CA SER A 155 0.78 15.76 10.64
C SER A 155 1.66 16.25 11.79
N ASN A 156 1.77 15.48 12.86
CA ASN A 156 2.63 15.72 14.00
C ASN A 156 3.48 14.47 14.30
N PRO A 157 4.68 14.34 13.69
CA PRO A 157 5.54 13.16 13.83
C PRO A 157 6.00 12.84 15.26
N ARG A 158 5.80 13.76 16.22
CA ARG A 158 6.11 13.59 17.64
C ARG A 158 4.90 13.17 18.48
N ALA A 159 3.71 13.08 17.88
CA ALA A 159 2.53 12.61 18.59
C ALA A 159 2.73 11.16 19.07
N PRO A 160 2.21 10.81 20.26
CA PRO A 160 2.24 9.43 20.72
C PRO A 160 1.28 8.59 19.87
N ALA A 161 1.78 7.48 19.33
CA ALA A 161 0.97 6.48 18.64
C ALA A 161 1.49 5.08 18.94
N ASP A 162 0.56 4.12 19.09
CA ASP A 162 0.89 2.72 19.25
C ASP A 162 1.05 2.08 17.86
N ILE A 163 2.30 1.96 17.41
CA ILE A 163 2.64 1.44 16.09
C ILE A 163 3.02 -0.03 16.19
N ASN A 164 2.30 -0.86 15.44
CA ASN A 164 2.59 -2.27 15.24
C ASN A 164 2.79 -2.57 13.74
N ALA A 165 3.02 -3.83 13.37
CA ALA A 165 3.28 -4.21 11.98
C ALA A 165 2.13 -3.82 11.04
N SER A 166 0.87 -3.90 11.48
CA SER A 166 -0.29 -3.55 10.64
C SER A 166 -0.43 -2.05 10.40
N SER A 167 0.12 -1.20 11.29
CA SER A 167 0.10 0.27 11.19
C SER A 167 1.46 0.90 10.89
N VAL A 168 2.50 0.11 10.64
CA VAL A 168 3.88 0.60 10.44
C VAL A 168 4.02 1.62 9.32
N HIS A 169 3.16 1.56 8.30
CA HIS A 169 3.16 2.50 7.18
C HIS A 169 2.87 3.94 7.61
N PHE A 170 2.13 4.18 8.70
CA PHE A 170 1.94 5.53 9.25
C PHE A 170 3.26 6.11 9.78
N ALA A 171 4.07 5.30 10.46
CA ALA A 171 5.37 5.73 10.99
C ALA A 171 6.41 6.01 9.89
N LEU A 172 6.21 5.48 8.68
CA LEU A 172 7.08 5.71 7.53
C LEU A 172 6.78 7.00 6.76
N ILE A 173 5.65 7.67 7.05
CA ILE A 173 5.22 8.88 6.36
C ILE A 173 6.20 10.03 6.57
N ASP A 174 6.55 10.37 7.82
CA ASP A 174 7.45 11.49 8.11
C ASP A 174 8.86 11.32 7.51
N PRO A 175 9.55 10.17 7.67
CA PRO A 175 10.83 9.95 6.99
C PRO A 175 10.74 10.09 5.46
N ALA A 176 9.68 9.53 4.84
CA ALA A 176 9.48 9.61 3.39
C ALA A 176 9.16 11.04 2.93
N ALA A 177 8.37 11.80 3.69
CA ALA A 177 8.04 13.19 3.43
C ALA A 177 9.28 14.10 3.52
N ARG A 178 10.11 13.91 4.55
CA ARG A 178 11.39 14.62 4.69
C ARG A 178 12.35 14.33 3.55
N GLN A 179 12.43 13.07 3.11
CA GLN A 179 13.27 12.67 2.00
C GLN A 179 12.94 13.43 0.70
N VAL A 180 11.66 13.71 0.45
CA VAL A 180 11.21 14.48 -0.73
C VAL A 180 11.06 15.98 -0.47
N GLY A 181 11.40 16.47 0.73
CA GLY A 181 11.29 17.88 1.11
C GLY A 181 9.85 18.40 1.13
N ARG A 182 8.89 17.57 1.53
CA ARG A 182 7.45 17.92 1.59
C ARG A 182 6.88 17.74 3.00
N HIS A 183 5.75 18.40 3.25
CA HIS A 183 4.94 18.20 4.44
C HIS A 183 3.60 17.58 4.06
N VAL A 184 3.15 16.60 4.83
CA VAL A 184 1.88 15.92 4.60
C VAL A 184 0.77 16.65 5.35
N THR A 185 -0.31 16.96 4.65
CA THR A 185 -1.53 17.56 5.22
C THR A 185 -2.68 16.57 5.06
N THR A 186 -3.49 16.43 6.11
CA THR A 186 -4.67 15.56 6.14
C THR A 186 -5.94 16.39 6.28
N ASN A 187 -7.01 15.96 5.63
CA ASN A 187 -8.36 16.48 5.82
C ASN A 187 -9.32 15.30 5.91
N ILE A 188 -10.03 15.20 7.03
CA ILE A 188 -10.87 14.05 7.37
C ILE A 188 -12.28 14.56 7.61
N SER A 189 -13.26 13.85 7.05
CA SER A 189 -14.69 14.09 7.28
C SER A 189 -15.39 12.74 7.51
N GLU A 190 -16.70 12.75 7.70
CA GLU A 190 -17.49 11.55 8.05
C GLU A 190 -17.31 10.37 7.06
N ASN A 191 -17.14 10.66 5.78
CA ASN A 191 -17.08 9.67 4.70
C ASN A 191 -15.90 9.85 3.74
N THR A 192 -15.00 10.80 4.01
CA THR A 192 -13.87 11.12 3.14
C THR A 192 -12.60 11.36 3.92
N VAL A 193 -11.47 11.01 3.29
CA VAL A 193 -10.13 11.32 3.76
C VAL A 193 -9.32 11.83 2.59
N SER A 194 -8.69 13.00 2.73
CA SER A 194 -7.79 13.57 1.74
C SER A 194 -6.42 13.78 2.35
N VAL A 195 -5.38 13.36 1.63
CA VAL A 195 -3.98 13.56 2.03
C VAL A 195 -3.23 14.21 0.88
N SER A 196 -2.52 15.31 1.15
CA SER A 196 -1.75 16.05 0.13
C SER A 196 -0.33 16.35 0.59
N PHE A 197 0.60 16.43 -0.36
CA PHE A 197 2.01 16.78 -0.14
C PHE A 197 2.66 17.40 -1.39
#